data_AF-A0A942TF96-F1
#
_entry.id   AF-A0A942TF96-F1
#
_cell.length_a   1.000
_cell.length_b   1.000
_cell.length_c   1.000
_cell.angle_alpha   90.00
_cell.angle_beta   90.00
_cell.angle_gamma   90.00
#
_symmetry.space_group_name_H-M   'P 1'
#
loop_
_entity.id
_entity.type
_entity.pdbx_description
1 polymer ?
#
loop_
_entity_poly.entity_id
_entity_poly.type
_entity_poly.pdbx_seq_one_letter_code
_entity_poly.pdbx_strand_id
1 'polypeptide(L)'
;MGEELDELLSKITPENRHEEIDYALTLNEYQRISTRSANPHKHELINYGLGIAGEAGEVADLIKKSMFHGHNVDKDEIKKELGDVMWYLSQIARLAGLTLEEIAEANIEKLKKRYPDGFSTEASINRKAGE
;
A
#
# COMPACT_ATOMS: atom_id res chain seq x y z
N MET A 1 -4.18 27.86 -3.65
CA MET A 1 -4.59 26.51 -3.23
C MET A 1 -6.12 26.32 -3.27
N GLY A 2 -6.94 27.32 -2.93
CA GLY A 2 -8.40 27.26 -3.13
C GLY A 2 -8.84 27.47 -4.58
N GLU A 3 -8.23 28.44 -5.29
CA GLU A 3 -8.64 28.83 -6.65
C GLU A 3 -8.39 27.74 -7.71
N GLU A 4 -7.29 26.97 -7.61
CA GLU A 4 -7.02 25.84 -8.51
C GLU A 4 -8.03 24.70 -8.35
N LEU A 5 -8.51 24.46 -7.12
CA LEU A 5 -9.49 23.41 -6.84
C LEU A 5 -10.89 23.81 -7.31
N ASP A 6 -11.27 25.08 -7.11
CA ASP A 6 -12.54 25.61 -7.59
C ASP A 6 -12.60 25.67 -9.13
N GLU A 7 -11.49 26.01 -9.80
CA GLU A 7 -11.39 25.95 -11.25
C GLU A 7 -11.49 24.50 -11.78
N LEU A 8 -10.86 23.54 -11.09
CA LEU A 8 -10.94 22.10 -11.42
C LEU A 8 -12.37 21.56 -11.28
N LEU A 9 -13.06 21.91 -10.19
CA LEU A 9 -14.44 21.48 -9.92
C LEU A 9 -15.44 22.12 -10.89
N SER A 10 -15.19 23.35 -11.34
CA SER A 10 -16.05 24.05 -12.32
C SER A 10 -16.08 23.38 -13.70
N LYS A 11 -15.04 22.61 -14.04
CA LYS A 11 -14.93 21.86 -15.30
C LYS A 11 -15.66 20.51 -15.24
N ILE A 12 -16.07 20.07 -14.05
CA ILE A 12 -16.87 18.86 -13.82
C ILE A 12 -18.35 19.25 -13.89
N THR A 13 -18.87 19.46 -15.10
CA THR A 13 -20.32 19.62 -15.29
C THR A 13 -21.03 18.26 -15.22
N PRO A 14 -22.34 18.21 -14.88
CA PRO A 14 -23.11 16.98 -14.91
C PRO A 14 -23.09 16.28 -16.28
N GLU A 15 -22.92 17.04 -17.36
CA GLU A 15 -22.86 16.54 -18.74
C GLU A 15 -21.48 15.95 -19.11
N ASN A 16 -20.39 16.39 -18.44
CA ASN A 16 -19.03 15.90 -18.66
C ASN A 16 -18.64 14.72 -17.74
N ARG A 17 -19.58 14.22 -16.93
CA ARG A 17 -19.35 13.17 -15.93
C ARG A 17 -18.99 11.79 -16.52
N HIS A 18 -19.00 11.67 -17.85
CA HIS A 18 -18.65 10.46 -18.61
C HIS A 18 -17.32 10.56 -19.37
N GLU A 19 -16.62 11.69 -19.32
CA GLU A 19 -15.19 11.69 -19.60
C GLU A 19 -14.49 11.19 -18.34
N GLU A 20 -14.10 9.91 -18.35
CA GLU A 20 -13.22 9.31 -17.34
C GLU A 20 -11.97 10.19 -17.22
N ILE A 21 -11.94 11.06 -16.21
CA ILE A 21 -10.68 11.63 -15.76
C ILE A 21 -9.97 10.48 -15.04
N ASP A 22 -9.15 9.76 -15.79
CA ASP A 22 -8.21 8.73 -15.34
C ASP A 22 -7.15 9.37 -14.43
N TYR A 23 -7.57 9.82 -13.24
CA TYR A 23 -6.63 10.13 -12.17
C TYR A 23 -6.06 8.80 -11.68
N ALA A 24 -4.91 8.44 -12.22
CA ALA A 24 -4.11 7.36 -11.65
C ALA A 24 -3.86 7.66 -10.17
N LEU A 25 -4.38 6.80 -9.29
CA LEU A 25 -4.21 6.92 -7.85
C LEU A 25 -2.74 6.72 -7.49
N THR A 26 -2.04 7.78 -7.08
CA THR A 26 -0.66 7.67 -6.60
C THR A 26 -0.62 7.09 -5.18
N LEU A 27 0.54 6.57 -4.75
CA LEU A 27 0.69 6.03 -3.39
C LEU A 27 0.50 7.12 -2.32
N ASN A 28 0.95 8.34 -2.62
CA ASN A 28 0.77 9.48 -1.74
C ASN A 28 -0.69 9.93 -1.68
N GLU A 29 -1.40 9.88 -2.81
CA GLU A 29 -2.83 10.17 -2.83
C GLU A 29 -3.65 9.11 -2.09
N TYR A 30 -3.30 7.83 -2.24
CA TYR A 30 -3.86 6.75 -1.43
C TYR A 30 -3.66 7.02 0.08
N GLN A 31 -2.43 7.29 0.52
CA GLN A 31 -2.10 7.58 1.92
C GLN A 31 -2.91 8.78 2.45
N ARG A 32 -3.05 9.83 1.65
CA ARG A 32 -3.83 11.03 1.99
C ARG A 32 -5.32 10.70 2.18
N ILE A 33 -5.90 9.94 1.26
CA ILE A 33 -7.33 9.58 1.29
C ILE A 33 -7.63 8.60 2.44
N SER A 34 -6.76 7.59 2.64
CA SER A 34 -6.94 6.55 3.67
C SER A 34 -6.83 7.12 5.08
N THR A 35 -5.97 8.13 5.28
CA THR A 35 -5.78 8.81 6.58
C THR A 35 -7.08 9.34 7.19
N ARG A 36 -8.09 9.68 6.38
CA ARG A 36 -9.40 10.14 6.88
C ARG A 36 -10.13 9.11 7.75
N SER A 37 -9.80 7.82 7.60
CA SER A 37 -10.34 6.71 8.38
C SER A 37 -9.49 6.33 9.59
N ALA A 38 -8.39 7.04 9.85
CA ALA A 38 -7.57 6.83 11.03
C ALA A 38 -8.36 7.07 12.32
N ASN A 39 -7.98 6.39 13.39
CA ASN A 39 -8.50 6.63 14.73
C ASN A 39 -7.37 7.15 15.64
N PRO A 40 -7.21 8.48 15.79
CA PRO A 40 -6.08 9.03 16.54
C PRO A 40 -6.15 8.74 18.05
N HIS A 41 -5.07 8.19 18.62
CA HIS A 41 -4.95 7.91 20.05
C HIS A 41 -3.48 7.71 20.48
N LYS A 42 -3.20 7.76 21.79
CA LYS A 42 -1.82 7.69 22.35
C LYS A 42 -0.98 6.44 22.00
N HIS A 43 -1.62 5.40 21.47
CA HIS A 43 -1.04 4.07 21.22
C HIS A 43 -1.16 3.66 19.75
N GLU A 44 -1.37 4.62 18.85
CA GLU A 44 -1.60 4.35 17.43
C GLU A 44 -0.51 3.47 16.80
N LEU A 45 0.76 3.75 17.09
CA LEU A 45 1.88 2.99 16.53
C LEU A 45 1.81 1.49 16.93
N ILE A 46 1.46 1.21 18.19
CA ILE A 46 1.31 -0.15 18.68
C ILE A 46 0.09 -0.81 18.03
N ASN A 47 -1.04 -0.09 17.98
CA ASN A 47 -2.28 -0.56 17.39
C ASN A 47 -2.09 -0.92 15.91
N TYR A 48 -1.54 0.00 15.11
CA TYR A 48 -1.32 -0.24 13.68
C TYR A 48 -0.23 -1.29 13.41
N GLY A 49 0.80 -1.37 14.27
CA GLY A 49 1.83 -2.41 14.16
C GLY A 49 1.26 -3.82 14.40
N LEU A 50 0.38 -3.98 15.39
CA LEU A 50 -0.36 -5.22 15.61
C LEU A 50 -1.35 -5.48 14.47
N GLY A 51 -1.95 -4.43 13.91
CA GLY A 51 -2.78 -4.49 12.71
C GLY A 51 -2.06 -5.16 11.54
N ILE A 52 -0.86 -4.68 11.16
CA ILE A 52 -0.06 -5.33 10.11
C ILE A 52 0.12 -6.83 10.37
N ALA A 53 0.45 -7.22 11.61
CA ALA A 53 0.67 -8.62 11.94
C ALA A 53 -0.62 -9.46 11.81
N GLY A 54 -1.76 -8.90 12.21
CA GLY A 54 -3.08 -9.51 12.04
C GLY A 54 -3.40 -9.76 10.57
N GLU A 55 -3.39 -8.69 9.75
CA GLU A 55 -3.77 -8.77 8.35
C GLU A 55 -2.80 -9.61 7.51
N ALA A 56 -1.50 -9.55 7.82
CA ALA A 56 -0.51 -10.46 7.20
C ALA A 56 -0.79 -11.93 7.55
N GLY A 57 -1.31 -12.20 8.75
CA GLY A 57 -1.78 -13.52 9.16
C GLY A 57 -3.00 -13.98 8.37
N GLU A 58 -3.94 -13.09 8.07
CA GLU A 58 -5.11 -13.38 7.22
C GLU A 58 -4.69 -13.71 5.78
N VAL A 59 -3.77 -12.92 5.19
CA VAL A 59 -3.16 -13.23 3.89
C VAL A 59 -2.52 -14.63 3.90
N ALA A 60 -1.74 -14.95 4.95
CA ALA A 60 -1.10 -16.26 5.08
C ALA A 60 -2.12 -17.40 5.23
N ASP A 61 -3.23 -17.18 5.93
CA ASP A 61 -4.30 -18.16 6.10
C ASP A 61 -5.03 -18.45 4.78
N LEU A 62 -5.28 -17.43 3.96
CA LEU A 62 -5.85 -17.60 2.61
C LEU A 62 -4.94 -18.48 1.72
N ILE A 63 -3.63 -18.19 1.70
CA ILE A 63 -2.65 -18.99 0.96
C ILE A 63 -2.61 -20.43 1.48
N LYS A 64 -2.57 -20.61 2.80
CA LYS A 64 -2.54 -21.94 3.44
C LYS A 64 -3.80 -22.74 3.08
N LYS A 65 -4.99 -22.14 3.18
CA LYS A 65 -6.27 -22.78 2.82
C LYS A 65 -6.27 -23.23 1.37
N SER A 66 -5.76 -22.40 0.47
CA SER A 66 -5.70 -22.80 -0.94
C SER A 66 -4.71 -23.93 -1.20
N MET A 67 -3.50 -23.83 -0.65
CA MET A 67 -2.43 -24.79 -0.91
C MET A 67 -2.64 -26.15 -0.22
N PHE A 68 -3.23 -26.16 0.97
CA PHE A 68 -3.26 -27.37 1.83
C PHE A 68 -4.66 -27.89 2.13
N HIS A 69 -5.71 -27.08 2.00
CA HIS A 69 -7.08 -27.48 2.33
C HIS A 69 -7.98 -27.63 1.09
N GLY A 70 -7.45 -27.42 -0.12
CA GLY A 70 -8.16 -27.61 -1.38
C GLY A 70 -9.17 -26.50 -1.72
N HIS A 71 -9.06 -25.34 -1.08
CA HIS A 71 -9.88 -24.18 -1.41
C HIS A 71 -9.35 -23.48 -2.68
N ASN A 72 -10.25 -22.92 -3.49
CA ASN A 72 -9.83 -21.97 -4.51
C ASN A 72 -9.42 -20.64 -3.83
N VAL A 73 -8.38 -20.00 -4.35
CA VAL A 73 -8.04 -18.63 -3.97
C VAL A 73 -9.11 -17.70 -4.50
N ASP A 74 -9.87 -17.07 -3.61
CA ASP A 74 -10.67 -15.91 -3.99
C ASP A 74 -9.76 -14.68 -4.10
N LYS A 75 -9.68 -14.12 -5.31
CA LYS A 75 -8.88 -12.93 -5.59
C LYS A 75 -9.40 -11.70 -4.86
N ASP A 76 -10.70 -11.62 -4.60
CA ASP A 76 -11.29 -10.50 -3.89
C ASP A 76 -11.02 -10.58 -2.39
N GLU A 77 -10.97 -11.79 -1.82
CA GLU A 77 -10.50 -11.98 -0.43
C GLU A 77 -9.01 -11.60 -0.30
N ILE A 78 -8.14 -12.05 -1.20
CA ILE A 78 -6.73 -11.63 -1.17
C ILE A 78 -6.59 -10.11 -1.31
N LYS A 79 -7.35 -9.50 -2.22
CA LYS A 79 -7.32 -8.05 -2.44
C LYS A 79 -7.75 -7.29 -1.19
N LYS A 80 -8.75 -7.79 -0.46
CA LYS A 80 -9.18 -7.23 0.82
C LYS A 80 -8.03 -7.25 1.84
N GLU A 81 -7.46 -8.43 2.13
CA GLU A 81 -6.46 -8.52 3.20
C GLU A 81 -5.14 -7.81 2.83
N LEU A 82 -4.75 -7.79 1.55
CA LEU A 82 -3.65 -6.95 1.09
C LEU A 82 -3.95 -5.45 1.23
N GLY A 83 -5.19 -5.05 1.00
CA GLY A 83 -5.67 -3.68 1.20
C GLY A 83 -5.60 -3.26 2.67
N ASP A 84 -5.96 -4.15 3.60
CA ASP A 84 -5.90 -3.89 5.04
C ASP A 84 -4.43 -3.79 5.52
N VAL A 85 -3.52 -4.65 5.03
CA VAL A 85 -2.07 -4.49 5.24
C VAL A 85 -1.58 -3.13 4.73
N MET A 86 -1.98 -2.74 3.52
CA MET A 86 -1.58 -1.47 2.91
C MET A 86 -2.11 -0.26 3.71
N TRP A 87 -3.31 -0.37 4.27
CA TRP A 87 -3.89 0.66 5.13
C TRP A 87 -3.05 0.85 6.40
N TYR A 88 -2.74 -0.23 7.12
CA TYR A 88 -1.91 -0.11 8.32
C TYR A 88 -0.50 0.41 8.01
N LEU A 89 0.08 -0.01 6.87
CA LEU A 89 1.35 0.52 6.39
C LEU A 89 1.26 2.04 6.13
N SER A 90 0.19 2.53 5.50
CA SER A 90 -0.01 3.96 5.25
C SER A 90 -0.12 4.77 6.55
N GLN A 91 -0.79 4.20 7.56
CA GLN A 91 -0.94 4.82 8.86
C GLN A 91 0.38 4.91 9.62
N ILE A 92 1.21 3.85 9.58
CA ILE A 92 2.53 3.86 10.20
C ILE A 92 3.47 4.84 9.47
N ALA A 93 3.46 4.86 8.15
CA ALA A 93 4.23 5.83 7.36
C ALA A 93 3.88 7.27 7.75
N ARG A 94 2.57 7.57 7.89
CA ARG A 94 2.09 8.88 8.36
C ARG A 94 2.63 9.21 9.74
N LEU A 95 2.57 8.29 10.70
CA LEU A 95 3.09 8.51 12.06
C LEU A 95 4.61 8.71 12.08
N ALA A 96 5.33 8.09 11.17
CA ALA A 96 6.77 8.24 11.00
C ALA A 96 7.18 9.52 10.25
N GLY A 97 6.21 10.29 9.73
CA GLY A 97 6.49 11.46 8.90
C GLY A 97 7.06 11.10 7.52
N LEU A 98 6.74 9.91 7.01
CA LEU A 98 7.17 9.41 5.71
C LEU A 98 5.99 9.28 4.76
N THR A 99 6.24 9.53 3.48
CA THR A 99 5.29 9.26 2.41
C THR A 99 5.43 7.82 1.90
N LEU A 100 4.35 7.24 1.37
CA LEU A 100 4.42 5.91 0.78
C LEU A 100 5.29 5.87 -0.49
N GLU A 101 5.35 6.96 -1.26
CA GLU A 101 6.27 7.06 -2.40
C GLU A 101 7.73 7.00 -1.96
N GLU A 102 8.15 7.75 -0.93
CA GLU A 102 9.53 7.69 -0.40
C GLU A 102 9.90 6.26 0.03
N ILE A 103 8.97 5.55 0.70
CA ILE A 103 9.17 4.16 1.12
C ILE A 103 9.32 3.24 -0.10
N ALA A 104 8.48 3.42 -1.12
CA ALA A 104 8.50 2.63 -2.34
C ALA A 104 9.78 2.88 -3.16
N GLU A 105 10.16 4.14 -3.34
CA GLU A 105 11.38 4.55 -4.04
C GLU A 105 12.62 3.97 -3.38
N ALA A 106 12.76 4.14 -2.05
CA ALA A 106 13.86 3.57 -1.29
C ALA A 106 13.90 2.03 -1.41
N ASN A 107 12.74 1.37 -1.42
CA ASN A 107 12.66 -0.07 -1.63
C ASN A 107 13.13 -0.49 -3.02
N ILE A 108 12.69 0.23 -4.07
CA ILE A 108 13.08 -0.04 -5.46
C ILE A 108 14.58 0.18 -5.67
N GLU A 109 15.16 1.27 -5.16
CA GLU A 109 16.60 1.51 -5.26
C GLU A 109 17.41 0.38 -4.62
N LYS A 110 17.00 -0.05 -3.43
CA LYS A 110 17.61 -1.17 -2.72
C LYS A 110 17.50 -2.47 -3.54
N LEU A 111 16.32 -2.77 -4.09
CA LEU A 111 16.11 -3.98 -4.89
C LEU A 111 16.88 -3.96 -6.21
N LYS A 112 16.97 -2.81 -6.90
CA LYS A 112 17.78 -2.64 -8.12
C LYS A 112 19.27 -2.86 -7.85
N LYS A 113 19.78 -2.36 -6.73
CA LYS A 113 21.17 -2.62 -6.31
C LYS A 113 21.41 -4.11 -6.04
N ARG A 114 20.41 -4.80 -5.46
CA ARG A 114 20.51 -6.22 -5.13
C ARG A 114 20.34 -7.14 -6.33
N TYR A 115 19.49 -6.76 -7.26
CA TYR A 115 19.04 -7.57 -8.39
C TYR A 115 19.06 -6.72 -9.68
N PRO A 116 20.25 -6.33 -10.16
CA PRO A 116 20.38 -5.42 -11.32
C PRO A 116 19.75 -6.02 -12.59
N ASP A 117 19.82 -7.34 -12.74
CA ASP A 117 19.27 -8.09 -13.87
C ASP A 117 18.01 -8.89 -13.48
N GLY A 118 17.36 -8.52 -12.37
CA GLY A 118 16.25 -9.27 -11.77
C GLY A 118 16.71 -10.34 -10.77
N PHE A 119 15.75 -11.10 -10.24
CA PHE A 119 16.03 -12.06 -9.18
C PHE A 119 16.98 -13.17 -9.64
N SER A 120 18.02 -13.45 -8.84
CA SER A 120 18.81 -14.67 -8.96
C SER A 120 19.08 -15.27 -7.59
N THR A 121 19.09 -16.60 -7.50
CA THR A 121 19.41 -17.32 -6.26
C THR A 121 20.80 -16.96 -5.75
N GLU A 122 21.76 -16.78 -6.67
CA GLU A 122 23.13 -16.39 -6.34
C GLU A 122 23.20 -15.01 -5.68
N ALA A 123 22.54 -14.00 -6.25
CA ALA A 123 22.47 -12.67 -5.65
C ALA A 123 21.72 -12.69 -4.30
N SER A 124 20.75 -13.59 -4.14
CA SER A 124 20.02 -13.77 -2.88
C SER A 124 20.90 -14.32 -1.75
N ILE A 125 21.71 -15.34 -2.06
CA ILE A 125 22.64 -15.98 -1.10
C ILE A 125 23.78 -15.02 -0.73
N ASN A 126 24.33 -14.29 -1.71
CA ASN A 126 25.48 -13.41 -1.52
C ASN A 126 25.13 -12.00 -1.03
N ARG A 127 23.92 -11.79 -0.49
CA ARG A 127 23.49 -10.48 0.02
C ARG A 127 24.37 -10.02 1.20
N LYS A 128 24.78 -8.75 1.20
CA LYS A 128 25.41 -8.14 2.38
C LYS A 128 24.35 -7.89 3.47
N ALA A 129 24.69 -8.16 4.72
CA ALA A 129 23.77 -7.94 5.84
C ALA A 129 23.44 -6.44 5.96
N GLY A 130 22.15 -6.10 5.94
CA GLY A 130 21.67 -4.71 6.03
C GLY A 130 21.43 -4.00 4.70
N GLU A 131 21.76 -4.64 3.57
CA GLU A 131 21.40 -4.18 2.21
C GLU A 131 20.21 -4.94 1.64
#